data_AF-A0A1X4I551-F1
#
_entry.id   AF-A0A1X4I551-F1
#
_cell.length_a   1.000
_cell.length_b   1.000
_cell.length_c   1.000
_cell.angle_alpha   90.00
_cell.angle_beta   90.00
_cell.angle_gamma   90.00
#
_symmetry.space_group_name_H-M   'P 1'
#
loop_
_entity.id
_entity.type
_entity.pdbx_description
1 polymer ?
#
loop_
_entity_poly.entity_id
_entity_poly.type
_entity_poly.pdbx_seq_one_letter_code
_entity_poly.pdbx_strand_id
1 'polypeptide(L)'
;MSTFEGLAEGTPVWLPDGAVAPVERVVTEELAVLAFDKEWDLREARLGRPYPPRDHTVGNLVGVLPMRWISNGMQPVFAVRLASGRLVEVTANHRWAVRSRAGSRRPTWKATAELVPGCAIPAPLNADFFGSLGDEWDGWFVGSMLGDGNMTGRTPTWAGHDDGTLQQMRDYAARHGCQVRVDDSGTWLRVRLTDPEWHRNALRDLLATHQVWGLKGEEKRVADLSYSREFVCGLVAGLFDSDGSVGARQVEFANISENLVRRLGDELLRLGIQSHVSSKRNNHSMKPLWRLRVADGRSVVRLSETVRLRTEYKAAALAALAARGRASRRSATGPRGYADAIMWDRVVSVSTVGVRKVYSVEVPPSRLWIANGVVTGASVAPSTGAETLTCARTRP
;
A
#
# COMPACT_ATOMS: atom_id res chain seq x y z
N MET A 1 -20.29 -3.96 27.48
CA MET A 1 -19.41 -4.31 26.34
C MET A 1 -18.17 -3.44 26.46
N SER A 2 -16.98 -4.03 26.36
CA SER A 2 -15.71 -3.30 26.42
C SER A 2 -15.75 -2.13 25.43
N THR A 3 -15.55 -0.91 25.93
CA THR A 3 -15.45 0.33 25.14
C THR A 3 -14.10 0.47 24.44
N PHE A 4 -13.20 -0.48 24.64
CA PHE A 4 -11.84 -0.44 24.18
C PHE A 4 -11.74 -1.11 22.80
N GLU A 5 -11.76 -0.32 21.74
CA GLU A 5 -11.52 -0.76 20.36
C GLU A 5 -10.22 -0.16 19.81
N GLY A 6 -9.70 -0.71 18.73
CA GLY A 6 -8.45 -0.23 18.14
C GLY A 6 -7.66 -1.30 17.41
N LEU A 7 -6.64 -0.82 16.70
CA LEU A 7 -5.66 -1.56 15.93
C LEU A 7 -4.46 -1.91 16.82
N ALA A 8 -3.85 -3.07 16.59
CA ALA A 8 -2.67 -3.48 17.35
C ALA A 8 -1.46 -2.58 17.07
N GLU A 9 -0.56 -2.46 18.06
CA GLU A 9 0.77 -1.87 17.91
C GLU A 9 1.52 -2.42 16.68
N GLY A 10 2.33 -1.58 16.04
CA GLY A 10 3.03 -1.87 14.80
C GLY A 10 2.15 -1.77 13.54
N THR A 11 0.83 -1.53 13.65
CA THR A 11 -0.03 -1.33 12.47
C THR A 11 0.42 -0.08 11.70
N PRO A 12 0.84 -0.20 10.41
CA PRO A 12 1.34 0.95 9.67
C PRO A 12 0.20 1.89 9.27
N VAL A 13 0.39 3.19 9.43
CA VAL A 13 -0.56 4.26 9.09
C VAL A 13 0.04 5.13 8.02
N TRP A 14 -0.72 5.41 6.97
CA TRP A 14 -0.30 6.33 5.92
C TRP A 14 -0.57 7.77 6.34
N LEU A 15 0.47 8.59 6.30
CA LEU A 15 0.41 9.97 6.75
C LEU A 15 0.18 10.93 5.57
N PRO A 16 -0.38 12.14 5.82
CA PRO A 16 -0.65 13.11 4.75
C PRO A 16 0.58 13.64 4.01
N ASP A 17 1.76 13.55 4.63
CA ASP A 17 3.04 13.94 4.01
C ASP A 17 3.65 12.82 3.15
N GLY A 18 2.94 11.69 2.99
CA GLY A 18 3.42 10.53 2.25
C GLY A 18 4.29 9.58 3.08
N ALA A 19 4.63 9.88 4.33
CA ALA A 19 5.35 8.93 5.18
C ALA A 19 4.44 7.78 5.65
N VAL A 20 5.05 6.84 6.37
CA VAL A 20 4.36 5.78 7.10
C VAL A 20 4.85 5.81 8.54
N ALA A 21 3.94 5.69 9.50
CA ALA A 21 4.27 5.55 10.91
C ALA A 21 3.47 4.42 11.53
N PRO A 22 4.01 3.69 12.52
CA PRO A 22 3.21 2.75 13.28
C PRO A 22 2.15 3.49 14.11
N VAL A 23 0.99 2.86 14.34
CA VAL A 23 -0.17 3.50 14.96
C VAL A 23 0.11 4.04 16.37
N GLU A 24 0.97 3.38 17.15
CA GLU A 24 1.39 3.84 18.46
C GLU A 24 2.09 5.20 18.38
N ARG A 25 2.93 5.40 17.35
CA ARG A 25 3.62 6.67 17.12
C ARG A 25 2.65 7.76 16.72
N VAL A 26 1.69 7.43 15.85
CA VAL A 26 0.60 8.35 15.46
C VAL A 26 -0.15 8.84 16.69
N VAL A 27 -0.43 7.95 17.66
CA VAL A 27 -1.12 8.31 18.89
C VAL A 27 -0.25 9.08 19.87
N THR A 28 1.01 8.68 20.08
CA THR A 28 1.89 9.33 21.06
C THR A 28 2.42 10.68 20.61
N GLU A 29 2.62 10.88 19.31
CA GLU A 29 3.10 12.14 18.72
C GLU A 29 1.96 12.99 18.15
N GLU A 30 0.70 12.60 18.36
CA GLU A 30 -0.50 13.31 17.89
C GLU A 30 -0.46 13.66 16.40
N LEU A 31 -0.05 12.69 15.57
CA LEU A 31 0.14 12.91 14.13
C LEU A 31 -1.20 12.97 13.39
N ALA A 32 -1.20 13.74 12.31
CA ALA A 32 -2.31 13.77 11.34
C ALA A 32 -2.43 12.41 10.62
N VAL A 33 -3.65 12.08 10.19
CA VAL A 33 -3.98 10.84 9.47
C VAL A 33 -4.76 11.14 8.20
N LEU A 34 -4.86 10.15 7.31
CA LEU A 34 -5.72 10.22 6.15
C LEU A 34 -7.13 9.72 6.48
N ALA A 35 -8.14 10.55 6.24
CA ALA A 35 -9.55 10.23 6.47
C ALA A 35 -10.44 10.77 5.34
N PHE A 36 -11.66 10.23 5.22
CA PHE A 36 -12.62 10.76 4.26
C PHE A 36 -13.31 12.01 4.81
N ASP A 37 -13.42 13.06 3.98
CA ASP A 37 -14.04 14.36 4.32
C ASP A 37 -15.57 14.32 4.42
N LYS A 38 -16.18 13.17 4.15
CA LYS A 38 -17.63 12.99 4.01
C LYS A 38 -18.12 11.73 4.71
N GLU A 39 -19.27 11.82 5.37
CA GLU A 39 -19.96 10.65 5.90
C GLU A 39 -20.42 9.68 4.79
N TRP A 40 -20.11 8.41 4.96
CA TRP A 40 -20.55 7.34 4.06
C TRP A 40 -21.93 6.85 4.48
N ASP A 41 -22.82 6.61 3.51
CA ASP A 41 -24.13 6.01 3.77
C ASP A 41 -24.03 4.50 4.06
N LEU A 42 -23.67 4.19 5.31
CA LEU A 42 -23.49 2.82 5.84
C LEU A 42 -24.70 2.31 6.62
N ARG A 43 -25.87 2.94 6.43
CA ARG A 43 -27.12 2.52 7.08
C ARG A 43 -27.44 1.07 6.72
N GLU A 44 -28.19 0.37 7.55
CA GLU A 44 -28.72 -0.96 7.19
C GLU A 44 -29.98 -0.85 6.33
N ALA A 45 -30.24 -1.87 5.51
CA ALA A 45 -31.49 -2.00 4.78
C ALA A 45 -32.51 -2.77 5.65
N ARG A 46 -33.42 -2.05 6.30
CA ARG A 46 -34.68 -2.53 6.90
C ARG A 46 -35.71 -2.91 5.81
N LEU A 47 -36.40 -4.04 5.96
CA LEU A 47 -37.50 -4.43 5.06
C LEU A 47 -38.72 -3.48 5.20
N GLY A 48 -39.47 -3.28 4.11
CA GLY A 48 -40.87 -2.80 4.17
C GLY A 48 -41.14 -1.29 4.07
N ARG A 49 -40.14 -0.43 3.80
CA ARG A 49 -40.39 1.01 3.52
C ARG A 49 -39.65 1.47 2.25
N PRO A 50 -40.21 2.41 1.46
CA PRO A 50 -39.47 3.07 0.40
C PRO A 50 -38.27 3.80 1.01
N TYR A 51 -37.08 3.46 0.54
CA TYR A 51 -35.83 4.10 0.99
C TYR A 51 -35.69 5.47 0.35
N PRO A 52 -35.28 6.51 1.09
CA PRO A 52 -34.68 7.66 0.43
C PRO A 52 -33.49 7.17 -0.42
N PRO A 53 -33.24 7.76 -1.59
CA PRO A 53 -32.07 7.42 -2.40
C PRO A 53 -30.81 7.41 -1.53
N ARG A 54 -30.00 6.35 -1.65
CA ARG A 54 -28.72 6.30 -0.95
C ARG A 54 -27.69 7.11 -1.70
N ASP A 55 -26.85 7.77 -0.93
CA ASP A 55 -25.65 8.39 -1.45
C ASP A 55 -24.54 7.33 -1.57
N HIS A 56 -24.04 7.16 -2.79
CA HIS A 56 -22.99 6.18 -3.09
C HIS A 56 -21.60 6.82 -3.23
N THR A 57 -21.48 8.11 -2.93
CA THR A 57 -20.20 8.84 -2.95
C THR A 57 -19.47 8.67 -1.63
N VAL A 58 -18.14 8.61 -1.70
CA VAL A 58 -17.26 8.40 -0.53
C VAL A 58 -16.56 9.68 -0.05
N GLY A 59 -16.74 10.79 -0.75
CA GLY A 59 -15.97 12.02 -0.51
C GLY A 59 -14.53 11.91 -1.01
N ASN A 60 -13.71 12.86 -0.60
CA ASN A 60 -12.28 12.87 -0.88
C ASN A 60 -11.51 12.34 0.33
N LEU A 61 -10.38 11.69 0.04
CA LEU A 61 -9.40 11.40 1.07
C LEU A 61 -8.59 12.68 1.33
N VAL A 62 -8.47 13.08 2.59
CA VAL A 62 -7.78 14.31 3.01
C VAL A 62 -6.92 14.05 4.24
N GLY A 63 -5.90 14.87 4.45
CA GLY A 63 -5.16 14.91 5.71
C GLY A 63 -5.99 15.60 6.79
N VAL A 64 -6.15 14.94 7.93
CA VAL A 64 -6.90 15.47 9.08
C VAL A 64 -6.09 15.32 10.35
N LEU A 65 -6.22 16.30 11.24
CA LEU A 65 -5.80 16.13 12.62
C LEU A 65 -6.95 15.44 13.38
N PRO A 66 -6.74 14.23 13.96
CA PRO A 66 -7.74 13.63 14.83
C PRO A 66 -8.23 14.56 15.93
N MET A 67 -9.51 14.44 16.29
CA MET A 67 -10.04 15.13 17.47
C MET A 67 -9.47 14.53 18.76
N ARG A 68 -9.18 13.23 18.74
CA ARG A 68 -8.58 12.48 19.86
C ARG A 68 -7.69 11.37 19.32
N TRP A 69 -6.58 11.16 20.02
CA TRP A 69 -5.73 9.99 19.89
C TRP A 69 -5.90 9.12 21.13
N ILE A 70 -6.15 7.83 20.91
CA ILE A 70 -6.66 6.94 21.95
C ILE A 70 -5.71 5.75 22.09
N SER A 71 -5.20 5.57 23.30
CA SER A 71 -4.46 4.37 23.71
C SER A 71 -5.34 3.56 24.66
N ASN A 72 -5.74 2.36 24.23
CA ASN A 72 -6.71 1.52 24.93
C ASN A 72 -6.06 0.35 25.69
N GLY A 73 -4.74 0.42 25.88
CA GLY A 73 -3.95 -0.55 26.63
C GLY A 73 -3.94 -1.94 25.98
N MET A 74 -3.73 -2.97 26.80
CA MET A 74 -3.66 -4.36 26.36
C MET A 74 -5.07 -4.92 26.11
N GLN A 75 -5.35 -5.35 24.87
CA GLN A 75 -6.64 -5.93 24.48
C GLN A 75 -6.45 -7.21 23.66
N PRO A 76 -7.38 -8.18 23.74
CA PRO A 76 -7.42 -9.31 22.82
C PRO A 76 -7.65 -8.85 21.37
N VAL A 77 -6.85 -9.37 20.44
CA VAL A 77 -6.91 -9.03 19.02
C VAL A 77 -7.13 -10.25 18.12
N PHE A 78 -7.76 -9.97 16.99
CA PHE A 78 -8.02 -10.89 15.89
C PHE A 78 -7.16 -10.48 14.69
N ALA A 79 -6.57 -11.48 14.03
CA ALA A 79 -5.94 -11.37 12.74
C ALA A 79 -7.02 -11.47 11.64
N VAL A 80 -7.22 -10.37 10.90
CA VAL A 80 -8.04 -10.32 9.70
C VAL A 80 -7.12 -10.39 8.49
N ARG A 81 -7.15 -11.52 7.77
CA ARG A 81 -6.35 -11.72 6.55
C ARG A 81 -7.18 -11.43 5.31
N LEU A 82 -6.62 -10.67 4.38
CA LEU A 82 -7.31 -10.24 3.16
C LEU A 82 -6.75 -10.93 1.91
N ALA A 83 -7.53 -10.87 0.83
CA ALA A 83 -7.18 -11.45 -0.45
C ALA A 83 -6.01 -10.72 -1.12
N SER A 84 -5.75 -9.44 -0.81
CA SER A 84 -4.50 -8.77 -1.21
C SER A 84 -3.24 -9.37 -0.56
N GLY A 85 -3.38 -10.18 0.49
CA GLY A 85 -2.28 -10.65 1.32
C GLY A 85 -2.00 -9.77 2.54
N ARG A 86 -2.75 -8.67 2.73
CA ARG A 86 -2.73 -7.84 3.94
C ARG A 86 -3.23 -8.62 5.16
N LEU A 87 -2.68 -8.28 6.32
CA LEU A 87 -3.03 -8.83 7.62
C LEU A 87 -3.19 -7.67 8.60
N VAL A 88 -4.38 -7.51 9.18
CA VAL A 88 -4.65 -6.48 10.18
C VAL A 88 -4.95 -7.17 11.52
N GLU A 89 -4.23 -6.78 12.58
CA GLU A 89 -4.52 -7.22 13.95
C GLU A 89 -5.35 -6.16 14.66
N VAL A 90 -6.52 -6.55 15.17
CA VAL A 90 -7.55 -5.61 15.61
C VAL A 90 -8.50 -6.21 16.63
N THR A 91 -9.01 -5.39 17.54
CA THR A 91 -10.00 -5.79 18.56
C THR A 91 -11.33 -6.29 17.98
N ALA A 92 -12.06 -7.10 18.76
CA ALA A 92 -13.30 -7.77 18.34
C ALA A 92 -14.45 -6.82 17.96
N ASN A 93 -14.57 -5.71 18.70
CA ASN A 93 -15.61 -4.69 18.59
C ASN A 93 -15.29 -3.61 17.54
N HIS A 94 -14.06 -3.54 17.04
CA HIS A 94 -13.64 -2.55 16.03
C HIS A 94 -14.51 -2.61 14.80
N ARG A 95 -14.97 -1.45 14.33
CA ARG A 95 -15.96 -1.36 13.25
C ARG A 95 -15.33 -1.14 11.88
N TRP A 96 -15.98 -1.70 10.87
CA TRP A 96 -15.56 -1.66 9.47
C TRP A 96 -16.73 -1.27 8.58
N ALA A 97 -16.45 -0.56 7.49
CA ALA A 97 -17.36 -0.45 6.36
C ALA A 97 -17.31 -1.75 5.54
N VAL A 98 -18.31 -2.63 5.67
CA VAL A 98 -18.26 -3.98 5.09
C VAL A 98 -19.27 -4.17 3.99
N ARG A 99 -18.80 -4.60 2.83
CA ARG A 99 -19.65 -5.17 1.79
C ARG A 99 -19.80 -6.67 2.02
N SER A 100 -20.98 -7.09 2.47
CA SER A 100 -21.28 -8.51 2.70
C SER A 100 -21.44 -9.29 1.38
N ARG A 101 -21.12 -10.58 1.41
CA ARG A 101 -21.29 -11.49 0.26
C ARG A 101 -22.76 -11.72 -0.08
N ALA A 102 -23.59 -11.92 0.94
CA ALA A 102 -25.01 -12.15 0.83
C ALA A 102 -25.82 -10.85 1.04
N GLY A 103 -27.08 -10.86 0.60
CA GLY A 103 -28.00 -9.73 0.75
C GLY A 103 -27.80 -8.64 -0.30
N SER A 104 -28.06 -7.38 0.07
CA SER A 104 -28.08 -6.25 -0.86
C SER A 104 -26.72 -5.89 -1.47
N ARG A 105 -25.62 -6.50 -0.99
CA ARG A 105 -24.22 -6.16 -1.31
C ARG A 105 -23.89 -4.67 -1.14
N ARG A 106 -24.67 -3.97 -0.32
CA ARG A 106 -24.41 -2.59 0.10
C ARG A 106 -23.46 -2.61 1.29
N PRO A 107 -22.59 -1.61 1.43
CA PRO A 107 -21.73 -1.51 2.59
C PRO A 107 -22.53 -1.12 3.83
N THR A 108 -22.23 -1.76 4.96
CA THR A 108 -22.80 -1.47 6.28
C THR A 108 -21.73 -1.53 7.34
N TRP A 109 -21.96 -0.92 8.49
CA TRP A 109 -21.08 -1.11 9.65
C TRP A 109 -21.15 -2.55 10.17
N LYS A 110 -19.99 -3.15 10.43
CA LYS A 110 -19.86 -4.44 11.14
C LYS A 110 -18.63 -4.43 12.04
N ALA A 111 -18.72 -5.08 13.19
CA ALA A 111 -17.58 -5.33 14.06
C ALA A 111 -16.67 -6.44 13.50
N THR A 112 -15.40 -6.48 13.92
CA THR A 112 -14.45 -7.54 13.58
C THR A 112 -15.01 -8.94 13.89
N ALA A 113 -15.68 -9.12 15.02
CA ALA A 113 -16.28 -10.39 15.43
C ALA A 113 -17.41 -10.87 14.49
N GLU A 114 -17.97 -9.99 13.67
CA GLU A 114 -19.03 -10.30 12.70
C GLU A 114 -18.48 -10.56 11.30
N LEU A 115 -17.16 -10.41 11.10
CA LEU A 115 -16.51 -10.67 9.82
C LEU A 115 -16.42 -12.18 9.58
N VAL A 116 -16.82 -12.57 8.38
CA VAL A 116 -16.70 -13.95 7.89
C VAL A 116 -15.98 -13.96 6.54
N PRO A 117 -15.32 -15.08 6.17
CA PRO A 117 -14.72 -15.23 4.86
C PRO A 117 -15.69 -14.86 3.73
N GLY A 118 -15.21 -14.03 2.80
CA GLY A 118 -16.01 -13.51 1.69
C GLY A 118 -16.70 -12.17 1.95
N CYS A 119 -16.75 -11.66 3.20
CA CYS A 119 -16.94 -10.22 3.43
C CYS A 119 -15.84 -9.44 2.71
N ALA A 120 -16.11 -8.19 2.34
CA ALA A 120 -15.10 -7.32 1.76
C ALA A 120 -15.03 -5.98 2.48
N ILE A 121 -13.80 -5.53 2.74
CA ILE A 121 -13.49 -4.23 3.34
C ILE A 121 -12.82 -3.32 2.30
N PRO A 122 -12.94 -2.00 2.42
CA PRO A 122 -12.49 -1.08 1.40
C PRO A 122 -10.99 -0.84 1.52
N ALA A 123 -10.32 -0.64 0.39
CA ALA A 123 -8.98 -0.08 0.31
C ALA A 123 -9.00 1.14 -0.61
N PRO A 124 -8.25 2.22 -0.28
CA PRO A 124 -8.27 3.44 -1.08
C PRO A 124 -7.51 3.23 -2.39
N LEU A 125 -8.10 3.64 -3.51
CA LEU A 125 -7.43 3.70 -4.82
C LEU A 125 -6.92 5.12 -5.15
N ASN A 126 -7.17 6.07 -4.25
CA ASN A 126 -6.88 7.50 -4.42
C ASN A 126 -5.95 8.02 -3.32
N ALA A 127 -5.13 7.14 -2.74
CA ALA A 127 -4.19 7.52 -1.71
C ALA A 127 -2.93 8.15 -2.34
N ASP A 128 -3.15 9.17 -3.18
CA ASP A 128 -2.15 9.92 -3.95
C ASP A 128 -1.45 10.98 -3.05
N PHE A 129 -1.09 10.57 -1.84
CA PHE A 129 -0.40 11.39 -0.84
C PHE A 129 1.07 10.98 -0.82
N PHE A 130 1.90 11.89 -1.31
CA PHE A 130 3.34 11.74 -1.45
C PHE A 130 4.04 12.93 -0.82
N GLY A 131 5.30 12.74 -0.44
CA GLY A 131 6.17 13.81 0.00
C GLY A 131 6.90 14.45 -1.18
N SER A 132 8.15 14.84 -0.94
CA SER A 132 8.96 15.58 -1.91
C SER A 132 10.37 15.01 -2.09
N LEU A 133 10.72 13.94 -1.36
CA LEU A 133 12.08 13.40 -1.39
C LEU A 133 12.34 12.59 -2.67
N GLY A 134 13.43 12.93 -3.36
CA GLY A 134 13.95 12.23 -4.54
C GLY A 134 13.15 12.50 -5.82
N ASP A 135 13.74 12.16 -6.97
CA ASP A 135 13.07 12.21 -8.27
C ASP A 135 12.88 10.82 -8.89
N GLU A 136 12.30 10.76 -10.09
CA GLU A 136 12.05 9.51 -10.82
C GLU A 136 13.33 8.70 -11.10
N TRP A 137 14.46 9.36 -11.35
CA TRP A 137 15.71 8.69 -11.66
C TRP A 137 16.38 8.14 -10.39
N ASP A 138 16.33 8.88 -9.29
CA ASP A 138 16.73 8.39 -7.97
C ASP A 138 15.92 7.15 -7.59
N GLY A 139 14.60 7.22 -7.77
CA GLY A 139 13.69 6.10 -7.55
C GLY A 139 14.08 4.89 -8.39
N TRP A 140 14.25 5.09 -9.71
CA TRP A 140 14.63 4.00 -10.61
C TRP A 140 15.97 3.38 -10.25
N PHE A 141 16.96 4.18 -9.92
CA PHE A 141 18.26 3.69 -9.49
C PHE A 141 18.17 2.89 -8.19
N VAL A 142 17.49 3.42 -7.17
CA VAL A 142 17.27 2.71 -5.89
C VAL A 142 16.52 1.39 -6.12
N GLY A 143 15.47 1.38 -6.94
CA GLY A 143 14.72 0.18 -7.28
C GLY A 143 15.57 -0.87 -7.99
N SER A 144 16.38 -0.44 -8.96
CA SER A 144 17.30 -1.31 -9.69
C SER A 144 18.37 -1.91 -8.77
N MET A 145 18.88 -1.13 -7.82
CA MET A 145 19.86 -1.60 -6.83
C MET A 145 19.23 -2.54 -5.78
N LEU A 146 17.95 -2.35 -5.44
CA LEU A 146 17.21 -3.26 -4.57
C LEU A 146 16.90 -4.60 -5.26
N GLY A 147 16.77 -4.66 -6.58
CA GLY A 147 16.69 -5.91 -7.33
C GLY A 147 18.06 -6.55 -7.52
N ASP A 148 18.81 -6.04 -8.49
CA ASP A 148 20.06 -6.63 -9.00
C ASP A 148 21.35 -6.00 -8.45
N GLY A 149 21.23 -5.11 -7.45
CA GLY A 149 22.36 -4.45 -6.84
C GLY A 149 23.06 -5.26 -5.75
N ASN A 150 24.36 -5.00 -5.62
CA ASN A 150 25.17 -5.29 -4.46
C ASN A 150 25.58 -3.97 -3.80
N MET A 151 25.13 -3.78 -2.56
CA MET A 151 25.31 -2.57 -1.77
C MET A 151 26.12 -2.81 -0.49
N THR A 152 26.82 -3.94 -0.38
CA THR A 152 27.62 -4.29 0.82
C THR A 152 29.12 -4.09 0.62
N GLY A 153 29.55 -3.77 -0.60
CA GLY A 153 30.95 -3.54 -0.94
C GLY A 153 31.45 -2.13 -0.59
N ARG A 154 32.56 -1.71 -1.21
CA ARG A 154 33.04 -0.31 -1.12
C ARG A 154 32.31 0.64 -2.08
N THR A 155 31.82 0.10 -3.19
CA THR A 155 31.21 0.84 -4.30
C THR A 155 29.96 0.11 -4.77
N PRO A 156 28.90 0.81 -5.19
CA PRO A 156 27.71 0.17 -5.72
C PRO A 156 28.08 -0.68 -6.93
N THR A 157 27.62 -1.93 -6.94
CA THR A 157 27.76 -2.83 -8.09
C THR A 157 26.39 -3.30 -8.52
N TRP A 158 26.09 -3.27 -9.80
CA TRP A 158 24.84 -3.73 -10.38
C TRP A 158 25.12 -4.91 -11.31
N ALA A 159 24.24 -5.90 -11.31
CA ALA A 159 24.25 -6.97 -12.29
C ALA A 159 23.12 -6.74 -13.30
N GLY A 160 23.35 -7.00 -14.58
CA GLY A 160 22.26 -6.92 -15.55
C GLY A 160 22.68 -7.32 -16.95
N HIS A 161 21.97 -6.80 -17.95
CA HIS A 161 22.14 -7.15 -19.35
C HIS A 161 22.27 -5.89 -20.22
N ASP A 162 22.73 -6.05 -21.46
CA ASP A 162 22.73 -4.97 -22.44
C ASP A 162 21.37 -4.86 -23.15
N ASP A 163 20.33 -4.51 -22.38
CA ASP A 163 18.93 -4.40 -22.82
C ASP A 163 18.43 -2.94 -22.79
N GLY A 164 19.36 -1.99 -22.91
CA GLY A 164 19.14 -0.56 -22.80
C GLY A 164 19.26 -0.02 -21.37
N THR A 165 19.20 -0.87 -20.34
CA THR A 165 19.38 -0.44 -18.94
C THR A 165 20.84 -0.08 -18.62
N LEU A 166 21.82 -0.72 -19.27
CA LEU A 166 23.24 -0.40 -19.11
C LEU A 166 23.55 1.05 -19.50
N GLN A 167 23.06 1.51 -20.65
CA GLN A 167 23.30 2.88 -21.11
C GLN A 167 22.66 3.89 -20.15
N GLN A 168 21.45 3.60 -19.66
CA GLN A 168 20.79 4.44 -18.65
C GLN A 168 21.58 4.50 -17.34
N MET A 169 22.17 3.38 -16.91
CA MET A 169 23.05 3.35 -15.75
C MET A 169 24.32 4.19 -15.96
N ARG A 170 24.89 4.18 -17.18
CA ARG A 170 26.03 5.05 -17.56
C ARG A 170 25.66 6.52 -17.50
N ASP A 171 24.53 6.88 -18.08
CA ASP A 171 24.06 8.26 -18.12
C ASP A 171 23.77 8.78 -16.72
N TYR A 172 23.10 7.97 -15.90
CA TYR A 172 22.81 8.32 -14.51
C TYR A 172 24.11 8.44 -13.68
N ALA A 173 25.04 7.50 -13.80
CA ALA A 173 26.33 7.60 -13.12
C ALA A 173 27.12 8.86 -13.51
N ALA A 174 27.15 9.19 -14.81
CA ALA A 174 27.81 10.39 -15.30
C ALA A 174 27.22 11.68 -14.72
N ARG A 175 25.88 11.76 -14.55
CA ARG A 175 25.20 12.90 -13.89
C ARG A 175 25.64 13.09 -12.44
N HIS A 176 26.03 12.01 -11.76
CA HIS A 176 26.54 12.04 -10.39
C HIS A 176 28.08 12.03 -10.31
N GLY A 177 28.77 12.35 -11.41
CA GLY A 177 30.24 12.39 -11.46
C GLY A 177 30.91 11.02 -11.29
N CYS A 178 30.14 9.92 -11.37
CA CYS A 178 30.64 8.57 -11.24
C CYS A 178 31.00 7.96 -12.60
N GLN A 179 31.99 7.08 -12.61
CA GLN A 179 32.39 6.28 -13.75
C GLN A 179 31.76 4.89 -13.71
N VAL A 180 31.62 4.27 -14.88
CA VAL A 180 31.06 2.93 -15.03
C VAL A 180 32.10 1.98 -15.61
N ARG A 181 32.49 0.98 -14.81
CA ARG A 181 33.35 -0.13 -15.24
C ARG A 181 32.51 -1.38 -15.44
N VAL A 182 32.61 -2.00 -16.61
CA VAL A 182 31.83 -3.17 -16.97
C VAL A 182 32.76 -4.36 -17.11
N ASP A 183 32.49 -5.42 -16.36
CA ASP A 183 33.09 -6.72 -16.55
C ASP A 183 32.04 -7.65 -17.18
N ASP A 184 32.27 -8.07 -18.42
CA ASP A 184 31.38 -8.97 -19.14
C ASP A 184 31.72 -10.42 -18.81
N SER A 185 30.74 -11.18 -18.31
CA SER A 185 30.88 -12.61 -18.03
C SER A 185 30.50 -13.51 -19.22
N GLY A 186 30.01 -12.91 -20.31
CA GLY A 186 29.41 -13.59 -21.47
C GLY A 186 27.94 -13.96 -21.30
N THR A 187 27.40 -13.94 -20.07
CA THR A 187 25.97 -14.22 -19.79
C THR A 187 25.27 -13.04 -19.13
N TRP A 188 26.00 -12.29 -18.31
CA TRP A 188 25.51 -11.10 -17.60
C TRP A 188 26.66 -10.10 -17.43
N LEU A 189 26.31 -8.84 -17.23
CA LEU A 189 27.24 -7.75 -17.04
C LEU A 189 27.38 -7.42 -15.55
N ARG A 190 28.61 -7.41 -15.06
CA ARG A 190 28.92 -6.81 -13.76
C ARG A 190 29.29 -5.35 -13.98
N VAL A 191 28.50 -4.46 -13.41
CA VAL A 191 28.69 -3.01 -13.55
C VAL A 191 29.10 -2.40 -12.22
N ARG A 192 30.34 -1.92 -12.14
CA ARG A 192 30.86 -1.20 -10.98
C ARG A 192 30.73 0.30 -11.20
N LEU A 193 30.02 0.97 -10.31
CA LEU A 193 29.80 2.42 -10.33
C LEU A 193 30.86 3.03 -9.41
N THR A 194 31.93 3.59 -9.97
CA THR A 194 33.13 4.00 -9.25
C THR A 194 33.28 5.51 -9.21
N ASP A 195 33.86 6.03 -8.13
CA ASP A 195 34.32 7.42 -8.08
C ASP A 195 35.66 7.55 -8.84
N PRO A 196 35.86 8.59 -9.67
CA PRO A 196 37.09 8.79 -10.45
C PRO A 196 38.33 9.07 -9.58
N GLU A 197 38.17 9.67 -8.40
CA GLU A 197 39.27 10.20 -7.60
C GLU A 197 39.49 9.44 -6.28
N TRP A 198 38.85 8.27 -6.12
CA TRP A 198 38.83 7.51 -4.86
C TRP A 198 38.26 8.30 -3.66
N HIS A 199 37.48 9.34 -3.93
CA HIS A 199 36.72 10.09 -2.94
C HIS A 199 35.38 9.39 -2.64
N ARG A 200 34.56 10.03 -1.78
CA ARG A 200 33.21 9.55 -1.48
C ARG A 200 32.41 9.35 -2.78
N ASN A 201 31.87 8.15 -2.96
CA ASN A 201 31.06 7.81 -4.13
C ASN A 201 29.65 8.40 -3.96
N ALA A 202 29.28 9.37 -4.80
CA ALA A 202 28.00 10.07 -4.72
C ALA A 202 26.79 9.13 -4.80
N LEU A 203 26.87 8.07 -5.62
CA LEU A 203 25.79 7.07 -5.71
C LEU A 203 25.69 6.19 -4.47
N ARG A 204 26.82 5.91 -3.79
CA ARG A 204 26.79 5.27 -2.47
C ARG A 204 26.13 6.18 -1.44
N ASP A 205 26.48 7.46 -1.42
CA ASP A 205 25.91 8.44 -0.48
C ASP A 205 24.40 8.62 -0.72
N LEU A 206 23.97 8.57 -1.99
CA LEU A 206 22.56 8.54 -2.37
C LEU A 206 21.86 7.29 -1.82
N LEU A 207 22.42 6.09 -2.04
CA LEU A 207 21.86 4.85 -1.47
C LEU A 207 21.83 4.86 0.07
N ALA A 208 22.79 5.54 0.71
CA ALA A 208 22.81 5.72 2.16
C ALA A 208 21.72 6.70 2.62
N THR A 209 21.49 7.79 1.89
CA THR A 209 20.41 8.77 2.12
C THR A 209 19.04 8.09 2.07
N HIS A 210 18.84 7.19 1.10
CA HIS A 210 17.62 6.37 0.99
C HIS A 210 17.60 5.15 1.94
N GLN A 211 18.62 4.98 2.78
CA GLN A 211 18.76 3.92 3.77
C GLN A 211 18.72 2.49 3.19
N VAL A 212 19.18 2.33 1.94
CA VAL A 212 19.29 1.03 1.27
C VAL A 212 20.72 0.50 1.19
N TRP A 213 21.72 1.37 1.42
CA TRP A 213 23.12 0.94 1.48
C TRP A 213 23.37 -0.08 2.60
N GLY A 214 24.14 -1.12 2.30
CA GLY A 214 24.45 -2.21 3.22
C GLY A 214 23.38 -3.31 3.32
N LEU A 215 22.18 -3.11 2.74
CA LEU A 215 21.14 -4.14 2.75
C LEU A 215 21.45 -5.30 1.80
N LYS A 216 21.13 -6.52 2.24
CA LYS A 216 21.24 -7.75 1.43
C LYS A 216 20.05 -8.67 1.63
N GLY A 217 19.73 -9.45 0.61
CA GLY A 217 18.75 -10.54 0.69
C GLY A 217 17.43 -10.13 1.36
N GLU A 218 17.10 -10.73 2.51
CA GLU A 218 15.84 -10.49 3.24
C GLU A 218 15.79 -9.14 3.98
N GLU A 219 16.94 -8.51 4.19
CA GLU A 219 17.04 -7.20 4.85
C GLU A 219 16.61 -6.06 3.92
N LYS A 220 16.61 -6.31 2.59
CA LYS A 220 16.19 -5.36 1.56
C LYS A 220 14.82 -4.80 1.92
N ARG A 221 14.70 -3.47 1.96
CA ARG A 221 13.47 -2.76 2.32
C ARG A 221 13.52 -1.37 1.72
N VAL A 222 12.36 -0.72 1.65
CA VAL A 222 12.24 0.69 1.31
C VAL A 222 11.96 1.43 2.62
N ALA A 223 12.71 2.50 2.88
CA ALA A 223 12.58 3.26 4.11
C ALA A 223 11.26 4.05 4.18
N ASP A 224 10.79 4.31 5.40
CA ASP A 224 9.60 5.14 5.67
C ASP A 224 9.92 6.64 5.57
N LEU A 225 10.34 7.08 4.37
CA LEU A 225 10.59 8.49 4.07
C LEU A 225 9.45 9.08 3.23
N SER A 226 9.30 10.40 3.30
CA SER A 226 8.29 11.17 2.57
C SER A 226 8.71 11.32 1.09
N TYR A 227 8.72 10.20 0.35
CA TYR A 227 9.10 10.15 -1.05
C TYR A 227 8.12 10.89 -1.96
N SER A 228 8.67 11.56 -2.98
CA SER A 228 7.87 12.14 -4.05
C SER A 228 7.15 11.08 -4.86
N ARG A 229 6.08 11.49 -5.55
CA ARG A 229 5.34 10.60 -6.45
C ARG A 229 6.24 10.10 -7.58
N GLU A 230 7.11 10.98 -8.08
CA GLU A 230 8.09 10.69 -9.13
C GLU A 230 9.07 9.61 -8.68
N PHE A 231 9.63 9.75 -7.46
CA PHE A 231 10.50 8.75 -6.87
C PHE A 231 9.80 7.40 -6.74
N VAL A 232 8.55 7.38 -6.26
CA VAL A 232 7.79 6.13 -6.14
C VAL A 232 7.56 5.48 -7.51
N CYS A 233 7.19 6.26 -8.53
CA CYS A 233 7.08 5.75 -9.91
C CYS A 233 8.40 5.16 -10.40
N GLY A 234 9.52 5.86 -10.17
CA GLY A 234 10.86 5.38 -10.49
C GLY A 234 11.21 4.08 -9.76
N LEU A 235 10.98 4.02 -8.44
CA LEU A 235 11.23 2.87 -7.60
C LEU A 235 10.49 1.63 -8.09
N VAL A 236 9.21 1.79 -8.40
CA VAL A 236 8.38 0.72 -8.97
C VAL A 236 8.94 0.28 -10.32
N ALA A 237 9.35 1.21 -11.20
CA ALA A 237 9.96 0.87 -12.47
C ALA A 237 11.26 0.08 -12.28
N GLY A 238 12.18 0.54 -11.43
CA GLY A 238 13.47 -0.11 -11.19
C GLY A 238 13.34 -1.52 -10.61
N LEU A 239 12.38 -1.73 -9.71
CA LEU A 239 12.07 -3.07 -9.17
C LEU A 239 11.50 -4.01 -10.24
N PHE A 240 10.65 -3.51 -11.15
CA PHE A 240 10.13 -4.33 -12.24
C PHE A 240 11.16 -4.56 -13.37
N ASP A 241 12.03 -3.59 -13.63
CA ASP A 241 13.10 -3.69 -14.62
C ASP A 241 14.20 -4.68 -14.20
N SER A 242 14.44 -4.83 -12.91
CA SER A 242 15.34 -5.86 -12.36
C SER A 242 14.64 -7.23 -12.25
N ASP A 243 14.10 -7.54 -11.07
CA ASP A 243 13.52 -8.85 -10.71
C ASP A 243 12.06 -9.05 -11.21
N GLY A 244 11.49 -8.06 -11.90
CA GLY A 244 10.12 -8.13 -12.40
C GLY A 244 9.96 -8.91 -13.70
N SER A 245 8.75 -9.43 -13.92
CA SER A 245 8.35 -10.08 -15.17
C SER A 245 6.99 -9.59 -15.64
N VAL A 246 6.87 -9.39 -16.95
CA VAL A 246 5.59 -9.05 -17.59
C VAL A 246 5.15 -10.25 -18.42
N GLY A 247 4.20 -11.01 -17.89
CA GLY A 247 3.63 -12.18 -18.55
C GLY A 247 2.38 -11.84 -19.37
N ALA A 248 1.86 -12.82 -20.10
CA ALA A 248 0.69 -12.65 -20.97
C ALA A 248 -0.63 -12.27 -20.24
N ARG A 249 -0.67 -12.40 -18.91
CA ARG A 249 -1.88 -12.19 -18.08
C ARG A 249 -1.68 -11.31 -16.85
N GLN A 250 -0.44 -11.06 -16.45
CA GLN A 250 -0.12 -10.38 -15.20
C GLN A 250 1.31 -9.83 -15.23
N VAL A 251 1.56 -8.84 -14.39
CA VAL A 251 2.90 -8.41 -14.00
C VAL A 251 3.23 -9.05 -12.66
N GLU A 252 4.44 -9.59 -12.49
CA GLU A 252 4.89 -10.24 -11.26
C GLU A 252 6.25 -9.68 -10.81
N PHE A 253 6.42 -9.53 -9.50
CA PHE A 253 7.70 -9.26 -8.85
C PHE A 253 7.88 -10.30 -7.74
N ALA A 254 9.07 -10.88 -7.63
CA ALA A 254 9.36 -11.90 -6.63
C ALA A 254 10.69 -11.63 -5.94
N ASN A 255 10.70 -11.67 -4.61
CA ASN A 255 11.91 -11.45 -3.83
C ASN A 255 11.85 -12.24 -2.50
N ILE A 256 13.00 -12.52 -1.89
CA ILE A 256 13.05 -13.20 -0.60
C ILE A 256 12.75 -12.27 0.57
N SER A 257 12.89 -10.94 0.40
CA SER A 257 12.46 -9.97 1.40
C SER A 257 10.94 -9.79 1.39
N GLU A 258 10.28 -10.21 2.46
CA GLU A 258 8.86 -9.93 2.68
C GLU A 258 8.58 -8.43 2.76
N ASN A 259 9.44 -7.68 3.46
CA ASN A 259 9.29 -6.24 3.67
C ASN A 259 9.29 -5.48 2.34
N LEU A 260 10.23 -5.79 1.44
CA LEU A 260 10.30 -5.17 0.13
C LEU A 260 9.05 -5.47 -0.71
N VAL A 261 8.63 -6.74 -0.75
CA VAL A 261 7.47 -7.16 -1.56
C VAL A 261 6.16 -6.54 -1.04
N ARG A 262 5.97 -6.49 0.29
CA ARG A 262 4.79 -5.86 0.90
C ARG A 262 4.79 -4.35 0.67
N ARG A 263 5.95 -3.71 0.85
CA ARG A 263 6.08 -2.27 0.63
C ARG A 263 5.83 -1.88 -0.82
N LEU A 264 6.31 -2.66 -1.79
CA LEU A 264 5.94 -2.49 -3.20
C LEU A 264 4.41 -2.57 -3.40
N GLY A 265 3.72 -3.47 -2.68
CA GLY A 265 2.27 -3.57 -2.70
C GLY A 265 1.55 -2.34 -2.14
N ASP A 266 2.12 -1.69 -1.13
CA ASP A 266 1.63 -0.42 -0.58
C ASP A 266 1.82 0.74 -1.55
N GLU A 267 3.02 0.86 -2.15
CA GLU A 267 3.31 1.91 -3.11
C GLU A 267 2.45 1.80 -4.37
N LEU A 268 2.24 0.57 -4.87
CA LEU A 268 1.31 0.33 -5.96
C LEU A 268 -0.12 0.74 -5.58
N LEU A 269 -0.57 0.43 -4.36
CA LEU A 269 -1.91 0.81 -3.92
C LEU A 269 -2.08 2.33 -3.79
N ARG A 270 -1.04 3.05 -3.33
CA ARG A 270 -1.01 4.53 -3.31
C ARG A 270 -1.13 5.13 -4.70
N LEU A 271 -0.49 4.52 -5.70
CA LEU A 271 -0.67 4.83 -7.12
C LEU A 271 -2.01 4.31 -7.70
N GLY A 272 -2.91 3.76 -6.88
CA GLY A 272 -4.21 3.24 -7.29
C GLY A 272 -4.17 1.91 -8.04
N ILE A 273 -3.06 1.17 -7.96
CA ILE A 273 -2.82 -0.10 -8.63
C ILE A 273 -3.00 -1.24 -7.64
N GLN A 274 -4.00 -2.09 -7.85
CA GLN A 274 -4.22 -3.24 -6.99
C GLN A 274 -3.19 -4.34 -7.28
N SER A 275 -2.62 -4.89 -6.21
CA SER A 275 -1.74 -6.04 -6.26
C SER A 275 -2.14 -7.13 -5.25
N HIS A 276 -1.58 -8.32 -5.43
CA HIS A 276 -1.76 -9.47 -4.55
C HIS A 276 -0.41 -10.02 -4.11
N VAL A 277 -0.16 -10.07 -2.81
CA VAL A 277 1.05 -10.65 -2.21
C VAL A 277 0.78 -12.06 -1.68
N SER A 278 1.70 -12.98 -1.98
CA SER A 278 1.69 -14.35 -1.46
C SER A 278 3.10 -14.87 -1.27
N SER A 279 3.27 -15.91 -0.45
CA SER A 279 4.52 -16.66 -0.35
C SER A 279 4.41 -18.02 -1.03
N LYS A 280 5.54 -18.55 -1.51
CA LYS A 280 5.70 -19.95 -1.91
C LYS A 280 7.02 -20.49 -1.36
N ARG A 281 7.15 -21.83 -1.28
CA ARG A 281 8.44 -22.47 -1.02
C ARG A 281 9.44 -22.07 -2.09
N ASN A 282 10.66 -21.72 -1.68
CA ASN A 282 11.76 -21.52 -2.60
C ASN A 282 12.49 -22.86 -2.81
N ASN A 283 12.79 -23.21 -4.06
CA ASN A 283 13.50 -24.44 -4.36
C ASN A 283 15.02 -24.30 -4.18
N HIS A 284 15.53 -23.07 -4.15
CA HIS A 284 16.96 -22.75 -4.06
C HIS A 284 17.39 -22.23 -2.68
N SER A 285 16.45 -22.12 -1.73
CA SER A 285 16.70 -21.62 -0.39
C SER A 285 15.69 -22.20 0.60
N MET A 286 16.08 -22.32 1.87
CA MET A 286 15.16 -22.61 2.97
C MET A 286 14.15 -21.48 3.22
N LYS A 287 14.45 -20.27 2.72
CA LYS A 287 13.62 -19.09 2.91
C LYS A 287 12.47 -19.07 1.89
N PRO A 288 11.24 -18.67 2.27
CA PRO A 288 10.15 -18.54 1.32
C PRO A 288 10.46 -17.47 0.26
N LEU A 289 9.87 -17.63 -0.92
CA LEU A 289 9.87 -16.58 -1.95
C LEU A 289 8.54 -15.84 -1.90
N TRP A 290 8.60 -14.53 -1.66
CA TRP A 290 7.45 -13.65 -1.67
C TRP A 290 7.19 -13.15 -3.09
N ARG A 291 5.93 -13.14 -3.48
CA ARG A 291 5.49 -12.79 -4.83
C ARG A 291 4.36 -11.77 -4.77
N LEU A 292 4.54 -10.69 -5.49
CA LEU A 292 3.53 -9.70 -5.79
C LEU A 292 3.04 -9.87 -7.22
N ARG A 293 1.73 -9.80 -7.43
CA ARG A 293 1.11 -9.89 -8.76
C ARG A 293 0.13 -8.76 -9.01
N VAL A 294 0.21 -8.14 -10.18
CA VAL A 294 -0.78 -7.21 -10.73
C VAL A 294 -1.47 -7.91 -11.91
N ALA A 295 -2.73 -8.29 -11.71
CA ALA A 295 -3.48 -9.10 -12.68
C ALA A 295 -4.86 -8.52 -13.06
N ASP A 296 -5.41 -7.60 -12.24
CA ASP A 296 -6.66 -6.92 -12.57
C ASP A 296 -6.45 -5.96 -13.74
N GLY A 297 -7.35 -5.98 -14.72
CA GLY A 297 -7.21 -5.21 -15.96
C GLY A 297 -7.12 -3.70 -15.75
N ARG A 298 -7.87 -3.15 -14.78
CA ARG A 298 -7.79 -1.71 -14.47
C ARG A 298 -6.45 -1.35 -13.85
N SER A 299 -5.95 -2.21 -12.97
CA SER A 299 -4.65 -2.04 -12.33
C SER A 299 -3.49 -2.18 -13.31
N VAL A 300 -3.56 -3.10 -14.27
CA VAL A 300 -2.59 -3.22 -15.36
C VAL A 300 -2.58 -1.96 -16.24
N VAL A 301 -3.76 -1.46 -16.64
CA VAL A 301 -3.85 -0.23 -17.43
C VAL A 301 -3.25 0.94 -16.66
N ARG A 302 -3.63 1.12 -15.39
CA ARG A 302 -3.09 2.19 -14.55
C ARG A 302 -1.58 2.07 -14.35
N LEU A 303 -1.06 0.86 -14.15
CA LEU A 303 0.39 0.63 -14.09
C LEU A 303 1.08 1.07 -15.38
N SER A 304 0.54 0.70 -16.55
CA SER A 304 1.11 1.10 -17.85
C SER A 304 1.05 2.61 -18.14
N GLU A 305 0.06 3.30 -17.58
CA GLU A 305 -0.13 4.75 -17.75
C GLU A 305 0.69 5.57 -16.72
N THR A 306 1.03 4.97 -15.57
CA THR A 306 1.66 5.66 -14.44
C THR A 306 3.16 5.40 -14.33
N VAL A 307 3.60 4.18 -14.65
CA VAL A 307 4.99 3.74 -14.43
C VAL A 307 5.64 3.44 -15.77
N ARG A 308 6.76 4.10 -16.04
CA ARG A 308 7.56 3.90 -17.24
C ARG A 308 8.66 2.87 -16.98
N LEU A 309 8.43 1.64 -17.42
CA LEU A 309 9.50 0.63 -17.47
C LEU A 309 10.56 1.06 -18.47
N ARG A 310 11.83 0.86 -18.11
CA ARG A 310 12.99 1.31 -18.88
C ARG A 310 13.66 0.19 -19.65
N THR A 311 13.35 -1.05 -19.32
CA THR A 311 13.68 -2.21 -20.13
C THR A 311 12.72 -2.28 -21.32
N GLU A 312 13.21 -2.14 -22.54
CA GLU A 312 12.37 -1.96 -23.74
C GLU A 312 11.36 -3.11 -23.95
N TYR A 313 11.82 -4.35 -23.83
CA TYR A 313 10.95 -5.52 -24.03
C TYR A 313 9.88 -5.65 -22.93
N LYS A 314 10.19 -5.28 -21.68
CA LYS A 314 9.21 -5.28 -20.57
C LYS A 314 8.19 -4.16 -20.77
N ALA A 315 8.63 -2.98 -21.19
CA ALA A 315 7.77 -1.85 -21.51
C ALA A 315 6.79 -2.20 -22.64
N ALA A 316 7.28 -2.80 -23.73
CA ALA A 316 6.45 -3.25 -24.84
C ALA A 316 5.45 -4.34 -24.41
N ALA A 317 5.89 -5.31 -23.60
CA ALA A 317 5.02 -6.35 -23.06
C ALA A 317 3.92 -5.78 -22.15
N LEU A 318 4.24 -4.76 -21.33
CA LEU A 318 3.28 -4.11 -20.44
C LEU A 318 2.22 -3.34 -21.24
N ALA A 319 2.66 -2.59 -22.27
CA ALA A 319 1.75 -1.91 -23.18
C ALA A 319 0.81 -2.89 -23.89
N ALA A 320 1.34 -4.02 -24.40
CA ALA A 320 0.54 -5.07 -25.03
C ALA A 320 -0.46 -5.72 -24.05
N LEU A 321 -0.06 -5.94 -22.81
CA LEU A 321 -0.95 -6.48 -21.76
C LEU A 321 -2.06 -5.50 -21.40
N ALA A 322 -1.74 -4.21 -21.24
CA ALA A 322 -2.70 -3.15 -20.95
C ALA A 322 -3.73 -2.95 -22.07
N ALA A 323 -3.30 -3.04 -23.33
CA ALA A 323 -4.19 -2.97 -24.49
C ALA A 323 -5.28 -4.05 -24.47
N ARG A 324 -4.96 -5.26 -23.97
CA ARG A 324 -5.93 -6.36 -23.79
C ARG A 324 -6.91 -6.09 -22.63
N GLY A 325 -6.44 -5.42 -21.58
CA GLY A 325 -7.22 -5.12 -20.36
C GLY A 325 -8.39 -4.15 -20.58
N ARG A 326 -8.30 -3.26 -21.58
CA ARG A 326 -9.36 -2.29 -21.94
C ARG A 326 -10.69 -2.94 -22.38
N ALA A 327 -10.71 -4.25 -22.67
CA ALA A 327 -11.92 -4.96 -23.12
C ALA A 327 -12.90 -5.37 -21.98
N SER A 328 -12.46 -5.39 -20.71
CA SER A 328 -13.32 -5.86 -19.60
C SER A 328 -14.13 -4.72 -18.96
N ARG A 329 -15.26 -4.37 -19.60
CA ARG A 329 -16.33 -3.57 -18.95
C ARG A 329 -16.98 -4.26 -17.73
N ARG A 330 -16.56 -5.48 -17.36
CA ARG A 330 -17.19 -6.31 -16.32
C ARG A 330 -16.58 -6.18 -14.91
N SER A 331 -15.46 -5.46 -14.73
CA SER A 331 -14.91 -5.18 -13.38
C SER A 331 -15.58 -3.97 -12.69
N ALA A 332 -16.36 -3.18 -13.43
CA ALA A 332 -17.03 -1.96 -12.95
C ALA A 332 -18.37 -2.20 -12.21
N THR A 333 -18.47 -3.24 -11.39
CA THR A 333 -19.69 -3.46 -10.56
C THR A 333 -19.51 -2.92 -9.14
N GLY A 334 -19.51 -1.60 -9.06
CA GLY A 334 -20.04 -0.84 -7.94
C GLY A 334 -20.88 0.30 -8.52
N PRO A 335 -22.09 0.59 -8.00
CA PRO A 335 -22.89 1.71 -8.48
C PRO A 335 -22.09 3.02 -8.36
N ARG A 336 -22.22 3.89 -9.36
CA ARG A 336 -21.54 5.19 -9.53
C ARG A 336 -21.24 5.84 -8.16
N GLY A 337 -19.96 6.09 -7.87
CA GLY A 337 -19.47 6.74 -6.63
C GLY A 337 -18.31 6.00 -5.95
N TYR A 338 -18.48 4.72 -5.61
CA TYR A 338 -17.41 3.92 -4.96
C TYR A 338 -16.31 3.46 -5.92
N ALA A 339 -16.69 3.18 -7.17
CA ALA A 339 -15.86 2.41 -8.10
C ALA A 339 -14.53 3.10 -8.41
N ASP A 340 -14.48 4.43 -8.42
CA ASP A 340 -13.23 5.12 -8.74
C ASP A 340 -12.32 5.32 -7.55
N ALA A 341 -12.91 5.47 -6.36
CA ALA A 341 -12.21 5.88 -5.16
C ALA A 341 -11.67 4.76 -4.27
N ILE A 342 -12.33 3.60 -4.32
CA ILE A 342 -12.00 2.46 -3.48
C ILE A 342 -12.08 1.16 -4.26
N MET A 343 -11.41 0.15 -3.75
CA MET A 343 -11.62 -1.24 -4.12
C MET A 343 -12.08 -2.04 -2.91
N TRP A 344 -12.71 -3.18 -3.16
CA TRP A 344 -13.19 -4.08 -2.12
C TRP A 344 -12.27 -5.27 -2.00
N ASP A 345 -11.49 -5.32 -0.92
CA ASP A 345 -10.59 -6.43 -0.60
C ASP A 345 -11.32 -7.46 0.26
N ARG A 346 -11.22 -8.73 -0.13
CA ARG A 346 -12.01 -9.80 0.47
C ARG A 346 -11.32 -10.34 1.72
N VAL A 347 -12.06 -10.48 2.80
CA VAL A 347 -11.66 -11.24 3.99
C VAL A 347 -11.52 -12.71 3.61
N VAL A 348 -10.35 -13.28 3.85
CA VAL A 348 -10.01 -14.68 3.63
C VAL A 348 -10.17 -15.47 4.92
N SER A 349 -9.70 -14.92 6.04
CA SER A 349 -9.79 -15.55 7.35
C SER A 349 -9.83 -14.51 8.46
N VAL A 350 -10.45 -14.90 9.58
CA VAL A 350 -10.44 -14.17 10.85
C VAL A 350 -10.07 -15.17 11.93
N SER A 351 -9.02 -14.89 12.70
CA SER A 351 -8.52 -15.81 13.74
C SER A 351 -8.04 -15.05 14.96
N THR A 352 -8.18 -15.60 16.16
CA THR A 352 -7.62 -15.03 17.39
C THR A 352 -6.09 -15.13 17.39
N VAL A 353 -5.40 -14.07 17.82
CA VAL A 353 -3.91 -14.04 17.87
C VAL A 353 -3.38 -14.00 19.30
N GLY A 354 -4.02 -13.23 20.17
CA GLY A 354 -3.56 -13.02 21.54
C GLY A 354 -3.88 -11.62 22.02
N VAL A 355 -3.09 -11.11 22.96
CA VAL A 355 -3.25 -9.76 23.52
C VAL A 355 -2.14 -8.86 22.98
N ARG A 356 -2.49 -7.62 22.61
CA ARG A 356 -1.58 -6.57 22.12
C ARG A 356 -1.96 -5.23 22.73
N LYS A 357 -1.03 -4.26 22.73
CA LYS A 357 -1.43 -2.86 22.93
C LYS A 357 -2.24 -2.42 21.72
N VAL A 358 -3.33 -1.68 21.96
CA VAL A 358 -4.20 -1.21 20.88
C VAL A 358 -4.45 0.30 20.92
N TYR A 359 -4.56 0.85 19.73
CA TYR A 359 -4.59 2.28 19.46
C TYR A 359 -5.71 2.62 18.48
N SER A 360 -6.27 3.81 18.63
CA SER A 360 -7.33 4.32 17.75
C SER A 360 -7.27 5.85 17.68
N VAL A 361 -8.05 6.41 16.77
CA VAL A 361 -8.24 7.84 16.57
C VAL A 361 -9.73 8.16 16.45
N GLU A 362 -10.11 9.40 16.72
CA GLU A 362 -11.45 9.94 16.47
C GLU A 362 -11.39 10.98 15.34
N VAL A 363 -12.03 10.68 14.20
CA VAL A 363 -11.97 11.52 12.98
C VAL A 363 -13.35 11.71 12.32
N PRO A 364 -14.15 12.71 12.72
CA PRO A 364 -15.35 13.08 11.97
C PRO A 364 -14.99 13.74 10.63
N PRO A 365 -15.94 13.82 9.66
CA PRO A 365 -17.32 13.32 9.75
C PRO A 365 -17.46 11.85 9.37
N SER A 366 -16.54 11.29 8.57
CA SER A 366 -16.67 9.93 8.05
C SER A 366 -16.50 8.83 9.09
N ARG A 367 -15.69 9.08 10.12
CA ARG A 367 -15.21 8.05 11.07
C ARG A 367 -14.52 6.90 10.34
N LEU A 368 -13.93 7.18 9.18
CA LEU A 368 -13.20 6.23 8.34
C LEU A 368 -11.84 6.81 8.00
N TRP A 369 -10.78 6.06 8.30
CA TRP A 369 -9.40 6.47 8.10
C TRP A 369 -8.56 5.34 7.52
N ILE A 370 -7.33 5.66 7.10
CA ILE A 370 -6.44 4.71 6.45
C ILE A 370 -5.43 4.14 7.43
N ALA A 371 -5.48 2.82 7.61
CA ALA A 371 -4.45 2.07 8.30
C ALA A 371 -4.19 0.77 7.56
N ASN A 372 -2.92 0.37 7.45
CA ASN A 372 -2.45 -0.82 6.76
C ASN A 372 -2.98 -0.95 5.32
N GLY A 373 -3.09 0.19 4.62
CA GLY A 373 -3.64 0.26 3.27
C GLY A 373 -5.11 -0.16 3.14
N VAL A 374 -5.88 -0.15 4.24
CA VAL A 374 -7.33 -0.36 4.23
C VAL A 374 -8.06 0.82 4.85
N VAL A 375 -9.32 1.00 4.45
CA VAL A 375 -10.25 1.95 5.06
C VAL A 375 -10.86 1.28 6.29
N THR A 376 -10.58 1.82 7.46
CA THR A 376 -10.99 1.26 8.75
C THR A 376 -11.77 2.26 9.59
N GLY A 377 -12.60 1.77 10.52
CA GLY A 377 -13.37 2.60 11.43
C GLY A 377 -12.48 3.35 12.41
N ALA A 378 -12.89 4.58 12.71
CA ALA A 378 -12.37 5.38 13.81
C ALA A 378 -13.21 5.14 15.07
N SER A 379 -12.60 5.36 16.23
CA SER A 379 -13.34 5.31 17.48
C SER A 379 -14.32 6.45 17.62
N VAL A 380 -15.43 6.15 18.28
CA VAL A 380 -16.44 7.15 18.65
C VAL A 380 -16.32 7.38 20.16
N ALA A 381 -16.33 8.64 20.59
CA ALA A 381 -16.46 8.94 22.01
C ALA A 381 -17.65 8.15 22.60
N PRO A 382 -17.54 7.58 23.82
CA PRO A 382 -18.71 7.06 24.50
C PRO A 382 -19.70 8.22 24.63
N SER A 383 -20.88 8.09 24.01
CA SER A 383 -21.95 9.06 24.19
C SER A 383 -22.20 9.16 25.69
N THR A 384 -21.87 10.28 26.30
CA THR A 384 -22.38 10.62 27.63
C THR A 384 -23.90 10.50 27.54
N GLY A 385 -24.47 9.58 28.30
CA GLY A 385 -25.90 9.28 28.21
C GLY A 385 -26.77 10.52 28.39
N ALA A 386 -27.95 10.44 27.75
CA ALA A 386 -29.10 11.35 27.85
C ALA A 386 -29.07 12.63 27.00
N GLU A 387 -29.55 12.52 25.76
CA GLU A 387 -30.57 13.45 25.27
C GLU A 387 -31.77 12.65 24.76
N THR A 388 -32.62 12.26 25.71
CA THR A 388 -34.01 11.89 25.41
C THR A 388 -34.75 13.19 25.09
N LEU A 389 -34.67 13.68 23.85
CA LEU A 389 -35.60 14.69 23.36
C LEU A 389 -36.96 14.02 23.09
N THR A 390 -37.68 13.77 24.19
CA THR A 390 -39.12 13.52 24.18
C THR A 390 -39.81 14.80 23.74
N CYS A 391 -40.03 14.97 22.44
CA CYS A 391 -40.96 15.98 21.95
C CYS A 391 -42.38 15.40 22.11
N ALA A 392 -42.91 15.51 23.33
CA ALA A 392 -44.32 15.34 23.60
C ALA A 392 -45.07 16.62 23.22
N ARG A 393 -46.15 16.43 22.46
CA ARG A 393 -47.03 17.43 21.87
C ARG A 393 -47.63 18.41 22.90
N THR A 394 -47.89 19.63 22.43
CA THR A 394 -49.14 20.34 22.74
C THR A 394 -49.53 21.26 21.56
N ARG A 395 -50.67 20.95 20.93
CA ARG A 395 -51.53 21.94 20.26
C ARG A 395 -52.60 22.35 21.27
N PRO A 396 -53.05 23.60 21.23
CA PRO A 396 -54.44 23.87 20.84
C PRO A 396 -54.55 24.22 19.35
#